data_AF-A0A1M3MSL7-F1
#
_entry.id   AF-A0A1M3MSL7-F1
#
_cell.length_a   1.000
_cell.length_b   1.000
_cell.length_c   1.000
_cell.angle_alpha   90.00
_cell.angle_beta   90.00
_cell.angle_gamma   90.00
#
_symmetry.space_group_name_H-M   'P 1'
#
loop_
_entity.id
_entity.type
_entity.pdbx_description
1 polymer ?
#
loop_
_entity_poly.entity_id
_entity_poly.type
_entity_poly.pdbx_seq_one_letter_code
_entity_poly.pdbx_strand_id
1 'polypeptide(L)'
;MRDPVRLRTLSMLAAVTALSTTLPASAQPPPAAPAEAEPASRTRTDAPLSSDTSAPTVPGAAATAQEPGKVGPTEVTRGNDAMRTVKEAPQTASPSSARHFEFGSYGRVYAASDFRGGLGRGTNVVAFGPRIVDEGSYAELELRREDKFSDKVKSRIVATLALFPPFFHFSGKPTQAIGVRNLYAQGTYEKVTIWAGSRMYRGDDIYLLNWWPLDNQNTVGGGIGAPIYRSDDGSQETILQGHVGQQRLDNPYQFQQIPVVAPIGFGTVDVTKLDRPRTIETFKLTHFVRPGGGPGGFKAVLYGELHQLAAGVFRDPLTNVDRGLPNDSGWMLGSQLTYFTGKRDTYASLVMRHARGIASYDPLAVPITFALDRTVGSASETQVAASGNFETDVFGVMAAGYVRFFRDGSPGETSTQRYDEGTIVARPSVFIGEHFGVSVEGSYQQRRIAIQNPNGDGPLTASVFKAGVIPYFSPSGRGSFKRPQIRLLYVASFRDSGTRGLYPIEDVFAQRSVEHFAGVGAEWWFNSSSYP
;
A
#
# COMPACT_ATOMS: atom_id res chain seq x y z
N MET A 1 42.77 -8.55 54.02
CA MET A 1 41.40 -8.88 53.58
C MET A 1 41.20 -8.29 52.19
N ARG A 2 41.29 -9.14 51.17
CA ARG A 2 41.06 -8.83 49.76
C ARG A 2 39.86 -9.67 49.34
N ASP A 3 38.82 -9.02 48.81
CA ASP A 3 37.93 -9.62 47.81
C ASP A 3 37.08 -8.54 47.12
N PRO A 4 36.66 -8.75 45.85
CA PRO A 4 36.45 -7.67 44.89
C PRO A 4 34.99 -7.46 44.48
N VAL A 5 34.75 -6.26 43.95
CA VAL A 5 33.50 -5.80 43.33
C VAL A 5 33.23 -6.60 42.05
N ARG A 6 32.09 -7.31 41.99
CA ARG A 6 31.60 -7.96 40.76
C ARG A 6 30.77 -6.97 39.93
N LEU A 7 31.33 -6.54 38.82
CA LEU A 7 30.63 -5.93 37.68
C LEU A 7 29.81 -7.03 36.98
N ARG A 8 28.48 -6.86 36.85
CA ARG A 8 27.64 -7.73 36.01
C ARG A 8 27.45 -7.08 34.64
N THR A 9 28.24 -7.52 33.67
CA THR A 9 28.03 -7.33 32.24
C THR A 9 26.94 -8.30 31.79
N LEU A 10 25.80 -7.78 31.29
CA LEU A 10 24.78 -8.59 30.63
C LEU A 10 25.11 -8.64 29.13
N SER A 11 25.78 -9.71 28.71
CA SER A 11 25.99 -10.02 27.29
C SER A 11 24.71 -10.65 26.73
N MET A 12 23.94 -9.91 25.93
CA MET A 12 22.94 -10.50 25.03
C MET A 12 23.59 -10.80 23.69
N LEU A 13 23.98 -12.06 23.51
CA LEU A 13 24.39 -12.63 22.23
C LEU A 13 23.13 -13.26 21.60
N ALA A 14 22.53 -12.59 20.62
CA ALA A 14 21.49 -13.17 19.79
C ALA A 14 22.16 -13.90 18.61
N ALA A 15 22.12 -15.22 18.65
CA ALA A 15 22.51 -16.09 17.56
C ALA A 15 21.46 -16.03 16.44
N VAL A 16 21.89 -15.73 15.21
CA VAL A 16 21.13 -16.02 13.99
C VAL A 16 22.05 -16.81 13.08
N THR A 17 21.93 -18.13 13.16
CA THR A 17 22.48 -19.06 12.17
C THR A 17 21.50 -20.20 12.01
N ALA A 18 20.74 -20.19 10.92
CA ALA A 18 20.03 -21.36 10.43
C ALA A 18 20.40 -21.52 8.94
N LEU A 19 21.49 -22.24 8.69
CA LEU A 19 21.70 -22.90 7.41
C LEU A 19 20.85 -24.19 7.42
N SER A 20 20.01 -24.37 6.42
CA SER A 20 19.37 -25.66 6.14
C SER A 20 19.80 -26.10 4.75
N THR A 21 20.69 -27.09 4.70
CA THR A 21 21.03 -27.86 3.50
C THR A 21 20.01 -28.98 3.33
N THR A 22 19.35 -29.08 2.18
CA THR A 22 18.51 -30.23 1.82
C THR A 22 18.99 -30.83 0.52
N LEU A 23 19.42 -32.10 0.58
CA LEU A 23 19.70 -32.97 -0.56
C LEU A 23 18.39 -33.52 -1.14
N PRO A 24 18.32 -33.86 -2.45
CA PRO A 24 17.09 -34.28 -3.11
C PRO A 24 16.77 -35.76 -2.87
N ALA A 25 15.48 -36.08 -2.70
CA ALA A 25 14.96 -37.45 -2.70
C ALA A 25 14.45 -37.82 -4.10
N SER A 26 14.71 -39.06 -4.53
CA SER A 26 14.40 -39.61 -5.85
C SER A 26 12.90 -39.78 -6.10
N ALA A 27 12.44 -39.40 -7.29
CA ALA A 27 11.06 -39.61 -7.75
C ALA A 27 10.85 -41.04 -8.29
N GLN A 28 9.68 -41.60 -8.03
CA GLN A 28 9.18 -42.83 -8.66
C GLN A 28 7.92 -42.48 -9.49
N PRO A 29 7.77 -42.98 -10.74
CA PRO A 29 6.67 -42.58 -11.62
C PRO A 29 5.35 -43.33 -11.30
N PRO A 30 4.18 -42.67 -11.36
CA PRO A 30 2.89 -43.34 -11.23
C PRO A 30 2.37 -43.89 -12.58
N PRO A 31 1.53 -44.96 -12.56
CA PRO A 31 0.99 -45.62 -13.74
C PRO A 31 -0.20 -44.89 -14.38
N ALA A 32 -0.49 -45.26 -15.64
CA ALA A 32 -1.45 -44.65 -16.56
C ALA A 32 -2.94 -44.73 -16.12
N ALA A 33 -3.72 -43.71 -16.52
CA ALA A 33 -5.16 -43.56 -16.25
C ALA A 33 -6.03 -43.91 -17.48
N PRO A 34 -7.31 -44.32 -17.29
CA PRO A 34 -8.32 -44.29 -18.34
C PRO A 34 -9.34 -43.13 -18.19
N ALA A 35 -9.61 -42.52 -19.35
CA ALA A 35 -10.78 -41.79 -19.89
C ALA A 35 -11.59 -40.74 -19.06
N GLU A 36 -11.84 -39.63 -19.76
CA GLU A 36 -12.40 -38.34 -19.36
C GLU A 36 -13.90 -38.30 -19.05
N ALA A 37 -14.27 -37.35 -18.18
CA ALA A 37 -15.56 -36.64 -18.24
C ALA A 37 -15.30 -35.14 -17.99
N GLU A 38 -15.84 -34.29 -18.87
CA GLU A 38 -15.69 -32.82 -18.84
C GLU A 38 -16.24 -32.18 -17.55
N PRO A 39 -15.58 -31.14 -16.99
CA PRO A 39 -16.21 -30.30 -15.99
C PRO A 39 -16.76 -28.99 -16.57
N ALA A 40 -17.98 -28.69 -16.15
CA ALA A 40 -18.70 -27.44 -16.38
C ALA A 40 -17.93 -26.21 -15.88
N SER A 41 -17.95 -25.17 -16.70
CA SER A 41 -17.37 -23.85 -16.46
C SER A 41 -17.91 -23.18 -15.18
N ARG A 42 -17.04 -22.86 -14.23
CA ARG A 42 -17.33 -21.90 -13.16
C ARG A 42 -16.60 -20.59 -13.45
N THR A 43 -17.39 -19.53 -13.53
CA THR A 43 -17.02 -18.15 -13.79
C THR A 43 -16.05 -17.65 -12.73
N ARG A 44 -14.81 -17.36 -13.16
CA ARG A 44 -13.81 -16.66 -12.35
C ARG A 44 -14.24 -15.20 -12.25
N THR A 45 -14.55 -14.72 -11.04
CA THR A 45 -14.66 -13.29 -10.77
C THR A 45 -13.26 -12.71 -10.68
N ASP A 46 -12.80 -12.11 -11.77
CA ASP A 46 -11.58 -11.31 -11.78
C ASP A 46 -11.81 -10.07 -10.92
N ALA A 47 -11.27 -10.07 -9.70
CA ALA A 47 -11.15 -8.85 -8.91
C ALA A 47 -10.11 -7.95 -9.61
N PRO A 48 -10.44 -6.67 -9.90
CA PRO A 48 -9.47 -5.77 -10.50
C PRO A 48 -8.28 -5.60 -9.54
N LEU A 49 -7.08 -5.86 -10.06
CA LEU A 49 -5.81 -5.44 -9.45
C LEU A 49 -5.78 -3.91 -9.44
N SER A 50 -6.35 -3.29 -8.41
CA SER A 50 -6.20 -1.88 -8.13
C SER A 50 -4.91 -1.70 -7.33
N SER A 51 -4.00 -0.84 -7.80
CA SER A 51 -2.92 -0.30 -6.96
C SER A 51 -3.58 0.44 -5.79
N ASP A 52 -3.60 -0.22 -4.64
CA ASP A 52 -4.31 0.21 -3.44
C ASP A 52 -3.97 1.64 -3.07
N THR A 53 -4.99 2.40 -2.69
CA THR A 53 -4.90 3.83 -2.48
C THR A 53 -4.99 4.22 -1.02
N SER A 54 -4.15 5.14 -0.56
CA SER A 54 -4.20 5.59 0.82
C SER A 54 -3.65 7.00 1.07
N ALA A 55 -3.79 7.47 2.32
CA ALA A 55 -3.43 8.83 2.72
C ALA A 55 -1.91 9.02 2.84
N PRO A 56 -1.42 10.27 2.74
CA PRO A 56 0.01 10.52 2.74
C PRO A 56 0.66 10.50 4.12
N THR A 57 1.86 9.95 4.23
CA THR A 57 2.69 10.01 5.45
C THR A 57 3.58 11.26 5.38
N VAL A 58 3.40 12.23 6.30
CA VAL A 58 4.22 13.46 6.34
C VAL A 58 5.41 13.26 7.29
N PRO A 59 6.67 13.37 6.81
CA PRO A 59 7.85 13.30 7.69
C PRO A 59 7.83 14.44 8.72
N GLY A 60 7.67 14.10 9.99
CA GLY A 60 7.80 15.04 11.12
C GLY A 60 6.50 15.50 11.79
N ALA A 61 5.35 14.86 11.52
CA ALA A 61 4.12 15.12 12.25
C ALA A 61 4.19 14.59 13.70
N ALA A 62 4.77 15.37 14.61
CA ALA A 62 4.52 15.17 16.03
C ALA A 62 3.09 15.63 16.34
N ALA A 63 2.23 14.70 16.75
CA ALA A 63 0.89 15.00 17.25
C ALA A 63 0.97 15.99 18.42
N THR A 64 0.73 17.27 18.13
CA THR A 64 0.58 18.33 19.13
C THR A 64 -0.92 18.59 19.28
N ALA A 65 -1.56 17.85 20.17
CA ALA A 65 -2.87 18.23 20.69
C ALA A 65 -2.65 19.34 21.74
N GLN A 66 -2.97 20.58 21.38
CA GLN A 66 -3.12 21.69 22.33
C GLN A 66 -4.62 21.93 22.60
N GLU A 67 -4.98 21.92 23.88
CA GLU A 67 -6.29 22.32 24.42
C GLU A 67 -6.66 23.76 24.03
N PRO A 68 -7.97 24.10 24.10
CA PRO A 68 -8.30 25.22 24.98
C PRO A 68 -9.61 25.07 25.78
N GLY A 69 -9.56 25.49 27.04
CA GLY A 69 -10.42 26.56 27.56
C GLY A 69 -11.80 26.21 28.12
N LYS A 70 -11.91 26.25 29.45
CA LYS A 70 -13.14 26.16 30.27
C LYS A 70 -14.17 27.27 29.96
N VAL A 71 -15.45 26.89 29.83
CA VAL A 71 -16.62 27.72 30.24
C VAL A 71 -17.72 26.78 30.77
N GLY A 72 -18.39 27.19 31.87
CA GLY A 72 -19.23 26.37 32.76
C GLY A 72 -20.64 25.97 32.26
N PRO A 73 -21.43 25.30 33.13
CA PRO A 73 -22.54 24.45 32.70
C PRO A 73 -23.84 25.23 32.49
N THR A 74 -24.60 24.85 31.47
CA THR A 74 -26.04 25.18 31.40
C THR A 74 -26.84 23.90 31.31
N GLU A 75 -27.71 23.74 32.28
CA GLU A 75 -28.62 22.63 32.52
C GLU A 75 -29.90 22.82 31.69
N VAL A 76 -30.32 21.82 30.92
CA VAL A 76 -31.72 21.68 30.48
C VAL A 76 -32.11 20.20 30.53
N THR A 77 -33.17 19.94 31.28
CA THR A 77 -33.71 18.63 31.68
C THR A 77 -34.81 18.13 30.74
N ARG A 78 -35.02 16.79 30.80
CA ARG A 78 -36.14 15.92 30.35
C ARG A 78 -36.00 15.29 28.96
N GLY A 79 -36.20 13.98 28.78
CA GLY A 79 -36.56 12.91 29.70
C GLY A 79 -36.88 11.62 28.94
N ASN A 80 -36.50 10.46 29.48
CA ASN A 80 -37.40 9.35 29.82
C ASN A 80 -36.58 8.14 30.33
N ASP A 81 -36.96 7.70 31.52
CA ASP A 81 -36.42 6.59 32.28
C ASP A 81 -36.65 5.24 31.61
N ALA A 82 -35.64 4.36 31.67
CA ALA A 82 -35.67 3.13 32.47
C ALA A 82 -34.58 2.14 32.01
N MET A 83 -33.49 1.99 32.79
CA MET A 83 -33.04 0.68 33.31
C MET A 83 -31.78 0.79 34.16
N ARG A 84 -31.92 0.34 35.41
CA ARG A 84 -30.90 -0.14 36.37
C ARG A 84 -29.69 0.78 36.62
N THR A 85 -29.80 1.52 37.71
CA THR A 85 -28.71 2.01 38.55
C THR A 85 -27.82 0.87 39.01
N VAL A 86 -26.69 0.66 38.34
CA VAL A 86 -25.50 0.06 38.97
C VAL A 86 -24.79 1.19 39.70
N LYS A 87 -24.74 1.09 41.03
CA LYS A 87 -23.99 2.00 41.88
C LYS A 87 -22.51 1.74 41.64
N GLU A 88 -21.90 2.47 40.73
CA GLU A 88 -20.45 2.44 40.54
C GLU A 88 -19.80 3.05 41.80
N ALA A 89 -19.05 2.23 42.54
CA ALA A 89 -18.20 2.70 43.61
C ALA A 89 -17.21 3.73 43.04
N PRO A 90 -16.83 4.78 43.78
CA PRO A 90 -15.92 5.78 43.28
C PRO A 90 -14.57 5.10 42.97
N GLN A 91 -14.32 4.84 41.69
CA GLN A 91 -12.99 4.48 41.22
C GLN A 91 -12.14 5.73 41.40
N THR A 92 -11.35 5.73 42.47
CA THR A 92 -10.09 6.46 42.52
C THR A 92 -9.20 5.88 41.42
N ALA A 93 -9.45 6.28 40.18
CA ALA A 93 -8.56 6.01 39.06
C ALA A 93 -7.25 6.74 39.36
N SER A 94 -6.26 6.00 39.84
CA SER A 94 -4.86 6.43 39.72
C SER A 94 -4.62 6.89 38.27
N PRO A 95 -3.91 8.00 38.03
CA PRO A 95 -3.60 8.51 36.68
C PRO A 95 -2.80 7.54 35.78
N SER A 96 -2.51 6.32 36.24
CA SER A 96 -1.58 5.37 35.64
C SER A 96 -2.16 4.46 34.57
N SER A 97 -3.49 4.37 34.42
CA SER A 97 -4.13 3.55 33.39
C SER A 97 -5.15 4.30 32.55
N ALA A 98 -4.69 4.93 31.46
CA ALA A 98 -5.58 5.55 30.47
C ALA A 98 -5.98 4.51 29.42
N ARG A 99 -7.27 4.48 29.06
CA ARG A 99 -7.82 3.56 28.06
C ARG A 99 -8.82 4.30 27.20
N HIS A 100 -8.69 4.23 25.89
CA HIS A 100 -9.60 4.95 24.99
C HIS A 100 -9.80 4.21 23.67
N PHE A 101 -10.92 4.52 23.04
CA PHE A 101 -11.25 4.07 21.70
C PHE A 101 -11.02 5.23 20.74
N GLU A 102 -10.38 4.94 19.61
CA GLU A 102 -10.18 5.92 18.55
C GLU A 102 -10.84 5.44 17.26
N PHE A 103 -11.40 6.40 16.54
CA PHE A 103 -11.93 6.22 15.20
C PHE A 103 -11.11 7.06 14.22
N GLY A 104 -10.77 6.46 13.09
CA GLY A 104 -10.06 7.08 11.99
C GLY A 104 -10.72 6.74 10.66
N SER A 105 -10.43 7.54 9.64
CA SER A 105 -10.87 7.23 8.29
C SER A 105 -9.97 7.88 7.25
N TYR A 106 -9.89 7.24 6.10
CA TYR A 106 -9.46 7.82 4.84
C TYR A 106 -10.54 7.56 3.81
N GLY A 107 -10.76 8.46 2.86
CA GLY A 107 -11.57 8.10 1.72
C GLY A 107 -11.74 9.20 0.71
N ARG A 108 -12.30 8.80 -0.43
CA ARG A 108 -12.69 9.68 -1.52
C ARG A 108 -13.90 9.11 -2.23
N VAL A 109 -14.84 9.97 -2.57
CA VAL A 109 -16.04 9.60 -3.34
C VAL A 109 -16.23 10.63 -4.44
N TYR A 110 -16.56 10.19 -5.65
CA TYR A 110 -16.84 11.08 -6.77
C TYR A 110 -17.99 10.59 -7.64
N ALA A 111 -18.64 11.58 -8.25
CA ALA A 111 -19.53 11.41 -9.39
C ALA A 111 -18.99 12.26 -10.54
N ALA A 112 -18.82 11.66 -11.71
CA ALA A 112 -18.23 12.31 -12.88
C ALA A 112 -18.88 11.84 -14.18
N SER A 113 -18.97 12.73 -15.17
CA SER A 113 -19.50 12.45 -16.51
C SER A 113 -18.54 12.90 -17.60
N ASP A 114 -18.45 12.11 -18.67
CA ASP A 114 -17.67 12.40 -19.88
C ASP A 114 -18.37 13.37 -20.86
N PHE A 115 -19.51 13.95 -20.47
CA PHE A 115 -20.39 14.79 -21.29
C PHE A 115 -20.99 14.11 -22.53
N ARG A 116 -20.84 12.80 -22.67
CA ARG A 116 -21.36 11.97 -23.78
C ARG A 116 -22.28 10.86 -23.28
N GLY A 117 -22.71 10.94 -22.02
CA GLY A 117 -23.57 9.96 -21.36
C GLY A 117 -22.82 8.85 -20.63
N GLY A 118 -21.48 8.85 -20.67
CA GLY A 118 -20.61 7.95 -19.93
C GLY A 118 -20.07 8.54 -18.62
N LEU A 119 -19.33 7.71 -17.90
CA LEU A 119 -18.65 8.07 -16.65
C LEU A 119 -17.25 8.62 -16.93
N GLY A 120 -16.77 9.50 -16.07
CA GLY A 120 -15.33 9.81 -16.02
C GLY A 120 -14.52 8.56 -15.61
N ARG A 121 -13.48 8.22 -16.38
CA ARG A 121 -12.68 7.01 -16.18
C ARG A 121 -11.18 7.30 -16.26
N GLY A 122 -10.42 6.50 -15.50
CA GLY A 122 -8.96 6.41 -15.53
C GLY A 122 -8.38 6.15 -16.92
N THR A 123 -7.25 6.77 -17.23
CA THR A 123 -6.53 6.66 -18.51
C THR A 123 -5.02 6.45 -18.32
N ASN A 124 -4.58 6.01 -17.14
CA ASN A 124 -3.17 5.71 -16.87
C ASN A 124 -2.65 4.55 -17.74
N VAL A 125 -1.39 4.66 -18.19
CA VAL A 125 -0.69 3.62 -18.99
C VAL A 125 0.54 3.05 -18.28
N VAL A 126 0.93 3.67 -17.17
CA VAL A 126 2.04 3.26 -16.31
C VAL A 126 1.50 2.69 -15.00
N ALA A 127 2.31 1.92 -14.26
CA ALA A 127 1.85 1.27 -13.03
C ALA A 127 1.44 2.25 -11.91
N PHE A 128 2.13 3.39 -11.78
CA PHE A 128 1.90 4.38 -10.71
C PHE A 128 1.56 5.75 -11.30
N GLY A 129 0.43 5.85 -11.99
CA GLY A 129 0.06 7.10 -12.66
C GLY A 129 -0.47 8.19 -11.72
N PRO A 130 -0.57 9.43 -12.21
CA PRO A 130 -1.15 10.57 -11.50
C PRO A 130 -2.56 10.28 -10.96
N ARG A 131 -2.86 10.89 -9.81
CA ARG A 131 -4.11 10.67 -9.08
C ARG A 131 -5.33 11.36 -9.65
N ILE A 132 -5.15 12.51 -10.29
CA ILE A 132 -6.30 13.15 -10.93
C ILE A 132 -6.81 12.14 -11.97
N VAL A 133 -8.10 11.79 -11.91
CA VAL A 133 -8.81 10.85 -12.80
C VAL A 133 -8.84 9.37 -12.40
N ASP A 134 -7.76 8.79 -11.88
CA ASP A 134 -7.59 7.34 -11.98
C ASP A 134 -7.94 6.52 -10.73
N GLU A 135 -8.02 7.13 -9.55
CA GLU A 135 -8.00 6.33 -8.34
C GLU A 135 -9.32 5.65 -7.97
N GLY A 136 -10.46 5.96 -8.61
CA GLY A 136 -11.76 5.39 -8.22
C GLY A 136 -12.26 5.75 -6.79
N SER A 137 -13.57 5.78 -6.56
CA SER A 137 -14.09 6.02 -5.21
C SER A 137 -13.61 4.92 -4.24
N TYR A 138 -13.26 5.24 -3.01
CA TYR A 138 -12.70 4.31 -2.03
C TYR A 138 -12.83 4.86 -0.61
N ALA A 139 -12.95 4.00 0.41
CA ALA A 139 -12.85 4.45 1.79
C ALA A 139 -12.27 3.37 2.71
N GLU A 140 -11.61 3.82 3.78
CA GLU A 140 -11.16 3.04 4.92
C GLU A 140 -11.81 3.57 6.19
N LEU A 141 -12.31 2.66 7.03
CA LEU A 141 -12.74 2.93 8.40
C LEU A 141 -11.77 2.23 9.34
N GLU A 142 -11.15 3.00 10.23
CA GLU A 142 -10.19 2.47 11.20
C GLU A 142 -10.76 2.57 12.61
N LEU A 143 -10.69 1.45 13.33
CA LEU A 143 -11.11 1.31 14.71
C LEU A 143 -9.90 0.91 15.52
N ARG A 144 -9.60 1.68 16.58
CA ARG A 144 -8.47 1.41 17.45
C ARG A 144 -8.89 1.36 18.90
N ARG A 145 -8.36 0.38 19.62
CA ARG A 145 -8.36 0.35 21.08
C ARG A 145 -6.94 0.59 21.56
N GLU A 146 -6.74 1.65 22.35
CA GLU A 146 -5.44 1.98 22.93
C GLU A 146 -5.53 1.92 24.46
N ASP A 147 -4.55 1.24 25.07
CA ASP A 147 -4.46 1.11 26.51
C ASP A 147 -3.04 1.46 26.96
N LYS A 148 -2.93 2.36 27.94
CA LYS A 148 -1.69 2.62 28.69
C LYS A 148 -1.84 1.89 30.03
N PHE A 149 -1.00 0.90 30.29
CA PHE A 149 -1.00 0.17 31.57
C PHE A 149 -0.04 0.79 32.59
N SER A 150 1.03 1.41 32.10
CA SER A 150 1.97 2.22 32.88
C SER A 150 2.69 3.20 31.95
N ASP A 151 3.60 4.03 32.48
CA ASP A 151 4.45 4.89 31.65
C ASP A 151 5.34 4.12 30.67
N LYS A 152 5.64 2.86 30.99
CA LYS A 152 6.50 1.99 30.20
C LYS A 152 5.73 1.03 29.30
N VAL A 153 4.45 0.76 29.57
CA VAL A 153 3.69 -0.31 28.90
C VAL A 153 2.44 0.27 28.23
N LYS A 154 2.37 0.11 26.90
CA LYS A 154 1.21 0.52 26.10
C LYS A 154 0.80 -0.61 25.15
N SER A 155 -0.47 -0.68 24.79
CA SER A 155 -0.96 -1.54 23.71
C SER A 155 -1.90 -0.80 22.76
N ARG A 156 -1.99 -1.33 21.55
CA ARG A 156 -2.92 -0.90 20.51
C ARG A 156 -3.46 -2.12 19.79
N ILE A 157 -4.77 -2.18 19.60
CA ILE A 157 -5.45 -3.12 18.68
C ILE A 157 -6.02 -2.30 17.54
N VAL A 158 -5.78 -2.70 16.30
CA VAL A 158 -6.21 -1.97 15.10
C VAL A 158 -7.03 -2.88 14.21
N ALA A 159 -8.18 -2.37 13.75
CA ALA A 159 -8.95 -2.94 12.66
C ALA A 159 -9.19 -1.87 11.58
N THR A 160 -8.88 -2.18 10.33
CA THR A 160 -9.15 -1.28 9.18
C THR A 160 -10.04 -2.00 8.17
N LEU A 161 -11.24 -1.46 7.94
CA LEU A 161 -12.20 -1.95 6.94
C LEU A 161 -12.11 -1.09 5.69
N ALA A 162 -11.90 -1.71 4.53
CA ALA A 162 -11.93 -1.05 3.24
C ALA A 162 -13.26 -1.28 2.52
N LEU A 163 -13.79 -0.19 1.98
CA LEU A 163 -15.04 -0.13 1.23
C LEU A 163 -14.71 0.12 -0.23
N PHE A 164 -15.10 -0.83 -1.09
CA PHE A 164 -14.79 -0.80 -2.52
C PHE A 164 -15.98 -0.31 -3.35
N PRO A 165 -15.73 0.44 -4.45
CA PRO A 165 -16.75 0.88 -5.37
C PRO A 165 -17.18 -0.26 -6.33
N PRO A 166 -18.28 -0.11 -7.09
CA PRO A 166 -19.22 1.01 -7.03
C PRO A 166 -20.11 0.95 -5.78
N PHE A 167 -20.38 2.13 -5.19
CA PHE A 167 -21.23 2.20 -4.00
C PHE A 167 -22.71 1.97 -4.33
N PHE A 168 -23.49 1.53 -3.34
CA PHE A 168 -24.92 1.19 -3.50
C PHE A 168 -25.72 2.28 -4.23
N HIS A 169 -25.55 3.55 -3.87
CA HIS A 169 -26.26 4.67 -4.51
C HIS A 169 -25.89 4.87 -5.98
N PHE A 170 -24.79 4.29 -6.45
CA PHE A 170 -24.40 4.29 -7.85
C PHE A 170 -24.86 3.01 -8.57
N SER A 171 -24.66 1.83 -7.97
CA SER A 171 -24.89 0.53 -8.63
C SER A 171 -26.27 -0.08 -8.39
N GLY A 172 -26.99 0.36 -7.36
CA GLY A 172 -28.21 -0.28 -6.86
C GLY A 172 -27.98 -1.65 -6.21
N LYS A 173 -26.74 -2.15 -6.14
CA LYS A 173 -26.42 -3.48 -5.61
C LYS A 173 -26.21 -3.41 -4.09
N PRO A 174 -27.05 -4.06 -3.27
CA PRO A 174 -26.93 -3.99 -1.81
C PRO A 174 -25.72 -4.76 -1.27
N THR A 175 -25.28 -5.81 -1.98
CA THR A 175 -24.10 -6.58 -1.63
C THR A 175 -22.84 -5.83 -2.04
N GLN A 176 -21.99 -5.51 -1.06
CA GLN A 176 -20.68 -4.88 -1.27
C GLN A 176 -19.57 -5.74 -0.68
N ALA A 177 -18.42 -5.77 -1.36
CA ALA A 177 -17.22 -6.36 -0.79
C ALA A 177 -16.62 -5.41 0.25
N ILE A 178 -16.29 -5.95 1.42
CA ILE A 178 -15.56 -5.24 2.47
C ILE A 178 -14.26 -6.00 2.70
N GLY A 179 -13.13 -5.30 2.62
CA GLY A 179 -11.82 -5.87 2.91
C GLY A 179 -11.40 -5.59 4.34
N VAL A 180 -10.97 -6.62 5.08
CA VAL A 180 -10.28 -6.42 6.37
C VAL A 180 -8.79 -6.24 6.08
N ARG A 181 -8.34 -4.99 6.04
CA ARG A 181 -6.99 -4.64 5.58
C ARG A 181 -5.94 -4.66 6.69
N ASN A 182 -6.34 -4.23 7.87
CA ASN A 182 -5.56 -4.41 9.10
C ASN A 182 -6.40 -5.13 10.13
N LEU A 183 -5.79 -6.08 10.82
CA LEU A 183 -6.29 -6.71 12.03
C LEU A 183 -5.08 -7.21 12.82
N TYR A 184 -4.56 -6.35 13.69
CA TYR A 184 -3.34 -6.67 14.44
C TYR A 184 -3.35 -6.06 15.84
N ALA A 185 -2.52 -6.63 16.71
CA ALA A 185 -2.20 -6.10 18.02
C ALA A 185 -0.75 -5.63 18.06
N GLN A 186 -0.51 -4.55 18.80
CA GLN A 186 0.80 -3.97 19.04
C GLN A 186 0.99 -3.73 20.54
N GLY A 187 2.17 -4.07 21.04
CA GLY A 187 2.61 -3.75 22.40
C GLY A 187 3.90 -2.94 22.37
N THR A 188 4.01 -1.95 23.24
CA THR A 188 5.22 -1.16 23.44
C THR A 188 5.68 -1.30 24.88
N TYR A 189 6.93 -1.73 25.08
CA TYR A 189 7.62 -1.72 26.35
C TYR A 189 8.83 -0.77 26.28
N GLU A 190 8.79 0.29 27.07
CA GLU A 190 9.72 1.41 27.02
C GLU A 190 9.86 1.97 25.59
N LYS A 191 10.93 1.62 24.88
CA LYS A 191 11.23 2.07 23.52
C LYS A 191 10.99 1.00 22.46
N VAL A 192 10.80 -0.25 22.87
CA VAL A 192 10.64 -1.39 21.95
C VAL A 192 9.16 -1.58 21.66
N THR A 193 8.83 -1.64 20.37
CA THR A 193 7.48 -1.93 19.89
C THR A 193 7.49 -3.26 19.15
N ILE A 194 6.54 -4.13 19.49
CA ILE A 194 6.28 -5.40 18.82
C ILE A 194 4.84 -5.43 18.32
N TRP A 195 4.58 -6.12 17.22
CA TRP A 195 3.23 -6.31 16.70
C TRP A 195 3.05 -7.68 16.06
N ALA A 196 1.82 -8.17 16.03
CA ALA A 196 1.43 -9.41 15.35
C ALA A 196 0.00 -9.31 14.80
N GLY A 197 -0.23 -9.84 13.60
CA GLY A 197 -1.54 -9.89 12.93
C GLY A 197 -1.46 -9.63 11.42
N SER A 198 -2.62 -9.36 10.81
CA SER A 198 -2.73 -8.91 9.43
C SER A 198 -2.44 -7.41 9.36
N ARG A 199 -1.42 -7.01 8.60
CA ARG A 199 -0.99 -5.62 8.55
C ARG A 199 -0.54 -5.20 7.16
N MET A 200 -0.99 -4.01 6.77
CA MET A 200 -0.36 -3.22 5.72
C MET A 200 0.91 -2.59 6.31
N TYR A 201 2.05 -3.23 6.08
CA TYR A 201 3.35 -2.76 6.53
C TYR A 201 3.91 -1.77 5.51
N ARG A 202 3.72 -0.48 5.80
CA ARG A 202 4.00 0.64 4.89
C ARG A 202 4.87 1.72 5.52
N GLY A 203 5.52 2.50 4.66
CA GLY A 203 6.21 3.73 5.05
C GLY A 203 5.68 4.94 4.31
N ASP A 204 6.60 5.74 3.77
CA ASP A 204 6.22 6.96 3.06
C ASP A 204 5.64 6.63 1.69
N ASP A 205 4.58 7.33 1.33
CA ASP A 205 4.00 7.30 -0.02
C ASP A 205 4.44 8.52 -0.84
N ILE A 206 4.10 8.49 -2.13
CA ILE A 206 4.15 9.64 -3.00
C ILE A 206 2.72 10.10 -3.26
N TYR A 207 2.30 11.16 -2.54
CA TYR A 207 0.91 11.61 -2.54
C TYR A 207 0.32 11.80 -3.93
N LEU A 208 1.02 12.36 -4.93
CA LEU A 208 0.45 12.62 -6.27
C LEU A 208 0.42 11.39 -7.20
N LEU A 209 1.11 10.32 -6.83
CA LEU A 209 1.17 9.06 -7.58
C LEU A 209 0.48 7.90 -6.86
N ASN A 210 0.07 8.11 -5.60
CA ASN A 210 -0.63 7.15 -4.76
C ASN A 210 0.05 5.79 -4.72
N TRP A 211 1.28 5.81 -4.25
CA TRP A 211 2.13 4.64 -4.25
C TRP A 211 3.19 4.75 -3.17
N TRP A 212 3.48 3.63 -2.51
CA TRP A 212 4.57 3.46 -1.56
C TRP A 212 5.79 2.89 -2.28
N PRO A 213 6.83 3.72 -2.55
CA PRO A 213 7.95 3.31 -3.38
C PRO A 213 8.94 2.36 -2.72
N LEU A 214 8.86 2.18 -1.40
CA LEU A 214 9.87 1.43 -0.65
C LEU A 214 9.25 0.26 0.12
N ASP A 215 8.64 0.51 1.28
CA ASP A 215 7.96 -0.48 2.11
C ASP A 215 6.46 -0.50 1.79
N ASN A 216 6.01 -1.56 1.11
CA ASN A 216 4.60 -1.76 0.76
C ASN A 216 4.21 -3.25 0.82
N GLN A 217 4.12 -3.79 2.03
CA GLN A 217 3.86 -5.21 2.25
C GLN A 217 2.45 -5.44 2.84
N ASN A 218 1.72 -6.40 2.28
CA ASN A 218 0.44 -6.87 2.81
C ASN A 218 0.62 -8.30 3.31
N THR A 219 0.82 -8.48 4.62
CA THR A 219 1.18 -9.77 5.21
C THR A 219 0.41 -10.06 6.48
N VAL A 220 0.28 -11.35 6.79
CA VAL A 220 -0.04 -11.84 8.13
C VAL A 220 1.27 -12.27 8.77
N GLY A 221 1.62 -11.67 9.90
CA GLY A 221 2.93 -11.91 10.51
C GLY A 221 3.14 -11.08 11.76
N GLY A 222 4.39 -10.64 11.97
CA GLY A 222 4.75 -9.78 13.08
C GLY A 222 6.06 -9.03 12.84
N GLY A 223 6.30 -8.03 13.69
CA GLY A 223 7.51 -7.24 13.60
C GLY A 223 7.88 -6.59 14.91
N ILE A 224 9.10 -6.07 14.93
CA ILE A 224 9.73 -5.41 16.08
C ILE A 224 10.45 -4.15 15.61
N GLY A 225 10.47 -3.12 16.45
CA GLY A 225 11.28 -1.94 16.19
C GLY A 225 11.57 -1.12 17.43
N ALA A 226 12.70 -0.41 17.42
CA ALA A 226 13.10 0.49 18.51
C ALA A 226 14.07 1.57 18.01
N PRO A 227 14.10 2.77 18.63
CA PRO A 227 15.22 3.68 18.50
C PRO A 227 16.47 3.04 19.12
N ILE A 228 17.53 2.88 18.32
CA ILE A 228 18.83 2.32 18.74
C ILE A 228 19.85 3.39 19.08
N TYR A 229 19.62 4.63 18.63
CA TYR A 229 20.44 5.78 18.95
C TYR A 229 19.57 7.04 19.01
N ARG A 230 19.87 7.91 19.95
CA ARG A 230 19.35 9.27 20.02
C ARG A 230 20.42 10.13 20.67
N SER A 231 20.76 11.27 20.05
CA SER A 231 21.72 12.21 20.64
C SER A 231 21.10 12.93 21.84
N ASP A 232 21.95 13.39 22.78
CA ASP A 232 21.50 14.06 24.00
C ASP A 232 20.76 15.37 23.71
N ASP A 233 21.14 16.07 22.65
CA ASP A 233 20.51 17.31 22.16
C ASP A 233 19.27 17.06 21.28
N GLY A 234 18.90 15.80 21.04
CA GLY A 234 17.78 15.41 20.18
C GLY A 234 17.96 15.72 18.69
N SER A 235 19.15 16.17 18.28
CA SER A 235 19.46 16.49 16.89
C SER A 235 19.59 15.26 15.99
N GLN A 236 19.79 14.07 16.56
CA GLN A 236 19.91 12.83 15.80
C GLN A 236 19.13 11.70 16.43
N GLU A 237 18.56 10.85 15.58
CA GLU A 237 17.82 9.65 16.01
C GLU A 237 17.94 8.56 14.96
N THR A 238 18.25 7.34 15.39
CA THR A 238 18.28 6.15 14.53
C THR A 238 17.30 5.11 15.04
N ILE A 239 16.41 4.65 14.16
CA ILE A 239 15.39 3.65 14.43
C ILE A 239 15.68 2.41 13.59
N LEU A 240 15.64 1.25 14.26
CA LEU A 240 15.77 -0.06 13.63
C LEU A 240 14.45 -0.80 13.69
N GLN A 241 14.03 -1.40 12.57
CA GLN A 241 12.81 -2.19 12.48
C GLN A 241 13.04 -3.46 11.67
N GLY A 242 12.38 -4.55 12.07
CA GLY A 242 12.34 -5.82 11.35
C GLY A 242 10.93 -6.39 11.33
N HIS A 243 10.60 -7.13 10.28
CA HIS A 243 9.29 -7.77 10.12
C HIS A 243 9.45 -9.09 9.35
N VAL A 244 8.66 -10.09 9.73
CA VAL A 244 8.47 -11.33 8.98
C VAL A 244 6.99 -11.58 8.85
N GLY A 245 6.53 -11.87 7.64
CA GLY A 245 5.14 -12.17 7.38
C GLY A 245 4.95 -13.04 6.15
N GLN A 246 3.75 -13.60 6.05
CA GLN A 246 3.34 -14.44 4.95
C GLN A 246 2.14 -13.87 4.23
N GLN A 247 2.08 -14.16 2.95
CA GLN A 247 0.96 -13.83 2.10
C GLN A 247 0.69 -15.00 1.16
N ARG A 248 -0.57 -15.35 0.98
CA ARG A 248 -0.99 -16.39 0.06
C ARG A 248 -2.17 -15.91 -0.76
N LEU A 249 -1.93 -15.71 -2.04
CA LEU A 249 -2.95 -15.31 -3.00
C LEU A 249 -3.82 -16.50 -3.38
N ASP A 250 -5.12 -16.24 -3.54
CA ASP A 250 -6.09 -17.23 -4.00
C ASP A 250 -6.02 -17.35 -5.53
N ASN A 251 -4.96 -17.99 -6.03
CA ASN A 251 -4.77 -18.28 -7.45
C ASN A 251 -3.91 -19.54 -7.65
N PRO A 252 -4.00 -20.21 -8.81
CA PRO A 252 -3.26 -21.46 -9.07
C PRO A 252 -1.72 -21.36 -9.07
N TYR A 253 -1.14 -20.17 -8.90
CA TYR A 253 0.30 -20.00 -8.69
C TYR A 253 0.70 -20.12 -7.21
N GLN A 254 -0.22 -19.89 -6.27
CA GLN A 254 0.03 -19.97 -4.82
C GLN A 254 -0.96 -20.84 -4.01
N PHE A 255 -2.20 -20.98 -4.44
CA PHE A 255 -3.22 -21.76 -3.75
C PHE A 255 -4.20 -22.40 -4.74
N GLN A 256 -4.53 -23.67 -4.52
CA GLN A 256 -5.54 -24.35 -5.31
C GLN A 256 -6.25 -25.39 -4.47
N GLN A 257 -7.57 -25.35 -4.50
CA GLN A 257 -8.41 -26.47 -4.11
C GLN A 257 -8.97 -27.15 -5.35
N ILE A 258 -9.06 -28.48 -5.29
CA ILE A 258 -9.69 -29.28 -6.34
C ILE A 258 -10.78 -30.16 -5.71
N PRO A 259 -11.94 -30.31 -6.38
CA PRO A 259 -12.91 -31.29 -5.97
C PRO A 259 -12.40 -32.69 -6.29
N VAL A 260 -12.45 -33.59 -5.32
CA VAL A 260 -12.17 -35.02 -5.50
C VAL A 260 -13.35 -35.84 -4.99
N VAL A 261 -13.53 -37.04 -5.53
CA VAL A 261 -14.59 -37.95 -5.08
C VAL A 261 -14.37 -38.25 -3.60
N ALA A 262 -15.43 -38.08 -2.79
CA ALA A 262 -15.38 -38.40 -1.37
C ALA A 262 -15.05 -39.91 -1.22
N PRO A 263 -14.02 -40.28 -0.43
CA PRO A 263 -13.68 -41.70 -0.27
C PRO A 263 -14.79 -42.50 0.42
N ILE A 264 -15.67 -41.83 1.17
CA ILE A 264 -16.87 -42.38 1.81
C ILE A 264 -18.01 -41.38 1.63
N GLY A 265 -19.18 -41.85 1.20
CA GLY A 265 -20.38 -41.03 0.99
C GLY A 265 -20.65 -40.70 -0.49
N PHE A 266 -21.57 -39.77 -0.73
CA PHE A 266 -21.92 -39.28 -2.07
C PHE A 266 -21.38 -37.86 -2.26
N GLY A 267 -20.86 -37.57 -3.45
CA GLY A 267 -20.42 -36.22 -3.85
C GLY A 267 -18.90 -36.02 -3.89
N THR A 268 -18.50 -34.76 -3.98
CA THR A 268 -17.10 -34.33 -4.03
C THR A 268 -16.72 -33.54 -2.79
N VAL A 269 -15.49 -33.71 -2.32
CA VAL A 269 -14.87 -32.88 -1.28
C VAL A 269 -13.74 -32.07 -1.89
N ASP A 270 -13.62 -30.81 -1.50
CA ASP A 270 -12.50 -29.97 -1.92
C ASP A 270 -11.26 -30.32 -1.09
N VAL A 271 -10.17 -30.64 -1.79
CA VAL A 271 -8.86 -30.88 -1.19
C VAL A 271 -7.88 -29.82 -1.64
N THR A 272 -7.06 -29.33 -0.71
CA THR A 272 -5.97 -28.41 -1.03
C THR A 272 -4.92 -29.16 -1.85
N LYS A 273 -4.83 -28.82 -3.13
CA LYS A 273 -3.85 -29.36 -4.08
C LYS A 273 -2.52 -28.61 -4.00
N LEU A 274 -2.60 -27.30 -3.85
CA LEU A 274 -1.46 -26.39 -3.78
C LEU A 274 -1.65 -25.44 -2.59
N ASP A 275 -0.61 -25.30 -1.77
CA ASP A 275 -0.53 -24.31 -0.71
C ASP A 275 0.92 -23.87 -0.52
N ARG A 276 1.23 -22.65 -0.96
CA ARG A 276 2.59 -22.10 -0.97
C ARG A 276 2.51 -20.60 -0.70
N PRO A 277 2.42 -20.19 0.57
CA PRO A 277 2.54 -18.79 0.94
C PRO A 277 3.92 -18.24 0.55
N ARG A 278 3.95 -16.99 0.10
CA ARG A 278 5.16 -16.19 -0.03
C ARG A 278 5.55 -15.69 1.36
N THR A 279 6.72 -16.11 1.84
CA THR A 279 7.34 -15.54 3.05
C THR A 279 8.11 -14.28 2.68
N ILE A 280 7.98 -13.24 3.48
CA ILE A 280 8.59 -11.93 3.28
C ILE A 280 9.24 -11.49 4.58
N GLU A 281 10.54 -11.22 4.52
CA GLU A 281 11.34 -10.71 5.62
C GLU A 281 11.84 -9.33 5.25
N THR A 282 11.77 -8.38 6.17
CA THR A 282 12.14 -6.99 5.89
C THR A 282 12.99 -6.41 7.02
N PHE A 283 13.93 -5.54 6.64
CA PHE A 283 14.78 -4.79 7.55
C PHE A 283 14.79 -3.31 7.15
N LYS A 284 14.60 -2.42 8.13
CA LYS A 284 14.54 -0.98 7.93
C LYS A 284 15.41 -0.25 8.95
N LEU A 285 16.29 0.62 8.45
CA LEU A 285 17.06 1.56 9.24
C LEU A 285 16.64 2.98 8.84
N THR A 286 16.09 3.75 9.79
CA THR A 286 15.73 5.15 9.57
C THR A 286 16.61 6.03 10.43
N HIS A 287 17.24 7.05 9.84
CA HIS A 287 18.06 8.02 10.55
C HIS A 287 17.53 9.44 10.31
N PHE A 288 17.32 10.19 11.38
CA PHE A 288 16.93 11.59 11.36
C PHE A 288 18.09 12.47 11.79
N VAL A 289 18.26 13.59 11.09
CA VAL A 289 19.15 14.68 11.47
C VAL A 289 18.33 15.97 11.51
N ARG A 290 18.20 16.58 12.68
CA ARG A 290 17.46 17.80 12.97
C ARG A 290 18.42 18.83 13.58
N PRO A 291 19.12 19.64 12.76
CA PRO A 291 20.12 20.58 13.26
C PRO A 291 19.55 21.46 14.38
N GLY A 292 20.24 21.51 15.53
CA GLY A 292 19.81 22.27 16.71
C GLY A 292 18.51 21.76 17.38
N GLY A 293 18.06 20.54 17.07
CA GLY A 293 16.82 19.96 17.61
C GLY A 293 15.54 20.58 17.04
N GLY A 294 15.65 21.38 15.97
CA GLY A 294 14.52 22.07 15.36
C GLY A 294 13.55 21.14 14.61
N PRO A 295 12.39 21.67 14.16
CA PRO A 295 11.36 20.88 13.48
C PRO A 295 11.74 20.49 12.04
N GLY A 296 12.80 21.06 11.47
CA GLY A 296 13.30 20.77 10.12
C GLY A 296 14.59 19.96 10.14
N GLY A 297 14.87 19.26 9.04
CA GLY A 297 16.04 18.41 8.93
C GLY A 297 16.03 17.46 7.74
N PHE A 298 16.76 16.35 7.90
CA PHE A 298 16.86 15.27 6.94
C PHE A 298 16.39 13.95 7.55
N LYS A 299 15.78 13.11 6.72
CA LYS A 299 15.48 11.71 6.99
C LYS A 299 16.16 10.85 5.94
N ALA A 300 16.97 9.89 6.36
CA ALA A 300 17.53 8.85 5.52
C ALA A 300 16.92 7.50 5.90
N VAL A 301 16.55 6.69 4.92
CA VAL A 301 16.09 5.31 5.11
C VAL A 301 16.94 4.38 4.28
N LEU A 302 17.35 3.26 4.87
CA LEU A 302 17.84 2.08 4.17
C LEU A 302 16.86 0.94 4.44
N TYR A 303 16.44 0.26 3.38
CA TYR A 303 15.40 -0.76 3.45
C TYR A 303 15.78 -1.98 2.59
N GLY A 304 15.54 -3.17 3.13
CA GLY A 304 15.78 -4.43 2.42
C GLY A 304 14.65 -5.43 2.63
N GLU A 305 14.41 -6.26 1.63
CA GLU A 305 13.44 -7.35 1.65
C GLU A 305 14.07 -8.65 1.15
N LEU A 306 13.66 -9.76 1.75
CA LEU A 306 13.90 -11.12 1.25
C LEU A 306 12.54 -11.78 1.03
N HIS A 307 12.38 -12.46 -0.09
CA HIS A 307 11.17 -13.18 -0.42
C HIS A 307 11.48 -14.61 -0.79
N GLN A 308 10.66 -15.53 -0.30
CA GLN A 308 10.77 -16.96 -0.61
C GLN A 308 9.40 -17.56 -0.91
N LEU A 309 9.35 -18.45 -1.89
CA LEU A 309 8.16 -19.21 -2.27
C LEU A 309 8.55 -20.69 -2.45
N ALA A 310 7.90 -21.59 -1.73
CA ALA A 310 8.23 -23.01 -1.76
C ALA A 310 7.77 -23.69 -3.07
N ALA A 311 8.41 -24.80 -3.45
CA ALA A 311 7.97 -25.67 -4.55
C ALA A 311 6.56 -26.25 -4.30
N GLY A 312 5.88 -26.71 -5.34
CA GLY A 312 4.50 -27.17 -5.23
C GLY A 312 3.99 -27.83 -6.51
N VAL A 313 2.81 -28.43 -6.44
CA VAL A 313 2.17 -29.07 -7.60
C VAL A 313 0.74 -28.55 -7.68
N PHE A 314 0.37 -28.03 -8.85
CA PHE A 314 -1.01 -27.63 -9.13
C PHE A 314 -1.57 -28.51 -10.23
N ARG A 315 -2.90 -28.62 -10.29
CA ARG A 315 -3.59 -29.21 -11.42
C ARG A 315 -3.86 -28.12 -12.46
N ASP A 316 -3.34 -28.29 -13.65
CA ASP A 316 -3.61 -27.36 -14.75
C ASP A 316 -5.12 -27.39 -15.08
N PRO A 317 -5.84 -26.27 -14.97
CA PRO A 317 -7.28 -26.26 -15.21
C PRO A 317 -7.65 -26.46 -16.68
N LEU A 318 -6.71 -26.27 -17.62
CA LEU A 318 -6.94 -26.45 -19.05
C LEU A 318 -6.71 -27.90 -19.48
N THR A 319 -5.74 -28.58 -18.88
CA THR A 319 -5.37 -29.95 -19.29
C THR A 319 -5.70 -31.02 -18.26
N ASN A 320 -6.16 -30.64 -17.06
CA ASN A 320 -6.38 -31.54 -15.91
C ASN A 320 -5.16 -32.38 -15.51
N VAL A 321 -3.95 -31.97 -15.90
CA VAL A 321 -2.69 -32.66 -15.60
C VAL A 321 -1.97 -31.96 -14.46
N ASP A 322 -1.37 -32.73 -13.57
CA ASP A 322 -0.51 -32.19 -12.52
C ASP A 322 0.77 -31.59 -13.10
N ARG A 323 1.06 -30.35 -12.71
CA ARG A 323 2.26 -29.62 -13.11
C ARG A 323 3.01 -29.15 -11.88
N GLY A 324 4.31 -29.45 -11.88
CA GLY A 324 5.23 -28.91 -10.88
C GLY A 324 5.44 -27.41 -11.08
N LEU A 325 5.49 -26.71 -9.96
CA LEU A 325 5.97 -25.34 -9.84
C LEU A 325 7.26 -25.37 -9.00
N PRO A 326 8.34 -24.74 -9.48
CA PRO A 326 9.59 -24.70 -8.74
C PRO A 326 9.45 -23.85 -7.47
N ASN A 327 10.46 -23.93 -6.60
CA ASN A 327 10.68 -22.91 -5.58
C ASN A 327 11.18 -21.62 -6.25
N ASP A 328 10.96 -20.48 -5.60
CA ASP A 328 11.41 -19.17 -6.09
C ASP A 328 11.89 -18.30 -4.93
N SER A 329 12.77 -17.36 -5.21
CA SER A 329 13.28 -16.41 -4.23
C SER A 329 13.67 -15.10 -4.88
N GLY A 330 13.84 -14.07 -4.05
CA GLY A 330 14.19 -12.75 -4.52
C GLY A 330 14.53 -11.82 -3.38
N TRP A 331 15.13 -10.70 -3.72
CA TRP A 331 15.49 -9.66 -2.76
C TRP A 331 15.21 -8.27 -3.32
N MET A 332 15.03 -7.32 -2.42
CA MET A 332 14.92 -5.90 -2.74
C MET A 332 15.84 -5.11 -1.82
N LEU A 333 16.49 -4.09 -2.38
CA LEU A 333 17.22 -3.07 -1.63
C LEU A 333 16.78 -1.70 -2.11
N GLY A 334 16.53 -0.79 -1.18
CA GLY A 334 16.25 0.59 -1.52
C GLY A 334 16.63 1.58 -0.45
N SER A 335 16.64 2.84 -0.84
CA SER A 335 16.99 3.97 0.01
C SER A 335 16.05 5.14 -0.22
N GLN A 336 15.91 5.96 0.80
CA GLN A 336 15.20 7.23 0.73
C GLN A 336 16.03 8.33 1.38
N LEU A 337 16.07 9.50 0.77
CA LEU A 337 16.58 10.73 1.36
C LEU A 337 15.49 11.80 1.28
N THR A 338 15.13 12.38 2.41
CA THR A 338 14.12 13.43 2.50
C THR A 338 14.66 14.63 3.26
N TYR A 339 14.54 15.81 2.66
CA TYR A 339 14.65 17.08 3.35
C TYR A 339 13.24 17.56 3.73
N PHE A 340 13.07 18.05 4.96
CA PHE A 340 11.82 18.64 5.43
C PHE A 340 12.09 19.89 6.27
N THR A 341 11.20 20.87 6.19
CA THR A 341 11.39 22.15 6.89
C THR A 341 10.70 22.20 8.26
N GLY A 342 9.76 21.28 8.51
CA GLY A 342 8.88 21.31 9.68
C GLY A 342 7.85 22.45 9.66
N LYS A 343 7.70 23.14 8.51
CA LYS A 343 6.78 24.24 8.32
C LYS A 343 5.97 24.00 7.04
N ARG A 344 4.66 24.27 7.10
CA ARG A 344 3.76 24.25 5.92
C ARG A 344 3.89 22.97 5.09
N ASP A 345 4.09 21.83 5.74
CA ASP A 345 4.27 20.53 5.08
C ASP A 345 5.28 20.56 3.90
N THR A 346 6.32 21.40 3.99
CA THR A 346 7.29 21.59 2.91
C THR A 346 8.43 20.59 3.02
N TYR A 347 8.61 19.79 1.96
CA TYR A 347 9.60 18.72 1.88
C TYR A 347 10.00 18.41 0.43
N ALA A 348 11.14 17.71 0.29
CA ALA A 348 11.56 17.07 -0.95
C ALA A 348 12.16 15.70 -0.62
N SER A 349 11.77 14.67 -1.37
CA SER A 349 12.15 13.28 -1.16
C SER A 349 12.63 12.63 -2.45
N LEU A 350 13.69 11.85 -2.36
CA LEU A 350 14.23 10.99 -3.41
C LEU A 350 14.27 9.56 -2.90
N VAL A 351 13.75 8.62 -3.68
CA VAL A 351 13.71 7.20 -3.39
C VAL A 351 14.36 6.44 -4.54
N MET A 352 15.20 5.46 -4.22
CA MET A 352 15.75 4.50 -5.17
C MET A 352 15.49 3.08 -4.68
N ARG A 353 15.11 2.20 -5.59
CA ARG A 353 14.80 0.79 -5.30
C ARG A 353 15.32 -0.11 -6.41
N HIS A 354 15.94 -1.23 -6.05
CA HIS A 354 16.31 -2.31 -6.97
C HIS A 354 15.87 -3.65 -6.40
N ALA A 355 15.24 -4.48 -7.23
CA ALA A 355 14.77 -5.81 -6.86
C ALA A 355 15.17 -6.86 -7.90
N ARG A 356 15.28 -8.11 -7.44
CA ARG A 356 15.61 -9.30 -8.23
C ARG A 356 14.70 -10.46 -7.86
N GLY A 357 14.47 -11.36 -8.82
CA GLY A 357 13.67 -12.55 -8.59
C GLY A 357 12.22 -12.21 -8.30
N ILE A 358 11.57 -13.02 -7.45
CA ILE A 358 10.16 -12.82 -7.07
C ILE A 358 9.91 -11.47 -6.39
N ALA A 359 10.92 -10.86 -5.76
CA ALA A 359 10.85 -9.52 -5.14
C ALA A 359 10.61 -8.38 -6.13
N SER A 360 10.83 -8.62 -7.43
CA SER A 360 10.51 -7.65 -8.48
C SER A 360 9.00 -7.49 -8.68
N TYR A 361 8.20 -8.46 -8.22
CA TYR A 361 6.75 -8.44 -8.35
C TYR A 361 6.10 -7.97 -7.05
N ASP A 362 5.11 -7.09 -7.18
CA ASP A 362 4.25 -6.66 -6.07
C ASP A 362 3.74 -7.90 -5.31
N PRO A 363 3.67 -7.87 -3.97
CA PRO A 363 3.17 -8.98 -3.19
C PRO A 363 1.79 -9.45 -3.69
N LEU A 364 0.89 -8.55 -4.05
CA LEU A 364 -0.45 -8.88 -4.52
C LEU A 364 -0.52 -9.28 -6.00
N ALA A 365 0.62 -9.34 -6.69
CA ALA A 365 0.73 -9.79 -8.08
C ALA A 365 1.39 -11.17 -8.20
N VAL A 366 1.12 -11.85 -9.31
CA VAL A 366 1.80 -13.10 -9.68
C VAL A 366 2.51 -12.93 -11.02
N PRO A 367 3.67 -13.57 -11.21
CA PRO A 367 4.30 -13.61 -12.52
C PRO A 367 3.43 -14.35 -13.54
N ILE A 368 3.46 -13.87 -14.78
CA ILE A 368 2.78 -14.51 -15.93
C ILE A 368 3.75 -14.93 -17.04
N THR A 369 5.03 -14.60 -16.88
CA THR A 369 6.13 -14.88 -17.80
C THR A 369 7.31 -15.40 -16.99
N PHE A 370 7.89 -16.51 -17.43
CA PHE A 370 8.86 -17.28 -16.64
C PHE A 370 10.10 -17.64 -17.47
N ALA A 371 11.18 -17.99 -16.78
CA ALA A 371 12.33 -18.65 -17.38
C ALA A 371 11.98 -20.08 -17.83
N LEU A 372 12.90 -20.75 -18.54
CA LEU A 372 12.69 -22.12 -19.03
C LEU A 372 12.47 -23.14 -17.90
N ASP A 373 13.05 -22.88 -16.73
CA ASP A 373 12.87 -23.67 -15.51
C ASP A 373 11.59 -23.30 -14.73
N ARG A 374 10.77 -22.38 -15.27
CA ARG A 374 9.53 -21.84 -14.68
C ARG A 374 9.72 -20.99 -13.43
N THR A 375 10.94 -20.55 -13.14
CA THR A 375 11.21 -19.56 -12.09
C THR A 375 11.16 -18.14 -12.65
N VAL A 376 11.24 -17.16 -11.75
CA VAL A 376 11.47 -15.75 -12.12
C VAL A 376 12.80 -15.22 -11.63
N GLY A 377 13.79 -16.08 -11.37
CA GLY A 377 15.09 -15.68 -10.79
C GLY A 377 15.85 -14.61 -11.60
N SER A 378 15.66 -14.56 -12.91
CA SER A 378 16.24 -13.55 -13.81
C SER A 378 15.48 -12.22 -13.84
N ALA A 379 14.28 -12.16 -13.27
CA ALA A 379 13.49 -10.94 -13.22
C ALA A 379 14.22 -9.85 -12.42
N SER A 380 14.05 -8.61 -12.84
CA SER A 380 14.63 -7.46 -12.16
C SER A 380 13.78 -6.21 -12.31
N GLU A 381 13.88 -5.35 -11.31
CA GLU A 381 13.22 -4.06 -11.30
C GLU A 381 14.19 -3.01 -10.75
N THR A 382 14.28 -1.88 -11.43
CA THR A 382 14.95 -0.68 -10.91
C THR A 382 14.00 0.49 -10.98
N GLN A 383 13.89 1.22 -9.89
CA GLN A 383 13.00 2.38 -9.76
C GLN A 383 13.75 3.55 -9.13
N VAL A 384 13.50 4.74 -9.66
CA VAL A 384 13.90 6.01 -9.03
C VAL A 384 12.67 6.90 -9.02
N ALA A 385 12.33 7.44 -7.86
CA ALA A 385 11.17 8.30 -7.68
C ALA A 385 11.54 9.54 -6.86
N ALA A 386 10.93 10.66 -7.20
CA ALA A 386 11.07 11.90 -6.44
C ALA A 386 9.70 12.51 -6.17
N SER A 387 9.55 13.15 -5.01
CA SER A 387 8.34 13.89 -4.67
C SER A 387 8.65 15.07 -3.77
N GLY A 388 7.76 16.05 -3.74
CA GLY A 388 7.89 17.17 -2.83
C GLY A 388 6.65 18.05 -2.79
N ASN A 389 6.60 18.86 -1.74
CA ASN A 389 5.65 19.94 -1.58
C ASN A 389 6.41 21.18 -1.16
N PHE A 390 6.07 22.31 -1.76
CA PHE A 390 6.48 23.64 -1.31
C PHE A 390 5.22 24.46 -1.07
N GLU A 391 5.10 25.09 0.09
CA GLU A 391 3.89 25.81 0.47
C GLU A 391 4.21 27.12 1.21
N THR A 392 3.43 28.13 0.86
CA THR A 392 3.37 29.46 1.47
C THR A 392 1.94 29.74 1.95
N ASP A 393 1.69 30.93 2.49
CA ASP A 393 0.35 31.29 2.96
C ASP A 393 -0.69 31.39 1.83
N VAL A 394 -0.28 31.68 0.59
CA VAL A 394 -1.20 31.93 -0.53
C VAL A 394 -1.07 30.94 -1.68
N PHE A 395 -0.01 30.13 -1.68
CA PHE A 395 0.35 29.30 -2.82
C PHE A 395 1.08 28.04 -2.36
N GLY A 396 0.82 26.92 -3.03
CA GLY A 396 1.56 25.68 -2.86
C GLY A 396 1.79 24.95 -4.17
N VAL A 397 2.85 24.16 -4.26
CA VAL A 397 3.14 23.27 -5.39
C VAL A 397 3.51 21.91 -4.84
N MET A 398 2.73 20.90 -5.21
CA MET A 398 3.14 19.52 -5.10
C MET A 398 3.70 19.05 -6.44
N ALA A 399 4.77 18.27 -6.42
CA ALA A 399 5.30 17.64 -7.63
C ALA A 399 5.80 16.23 -7.31
N ALA A 400 5.71 15.34 -8.29
CA ALA A 400 6.23 13.99 -8.19
C ALA A 400 6.61 13.43 -9.56
N GLY A 401 7.46 12.42 -9.57
CA GLY A 401 7.73 11.63 -10.75
C GLY A 401 8.52 10.37 -10.43
N TYR A 402 8.48 9.41 -11.35
CA TYR A 402 9.30 8.21 -11.27
C TYR A 402 9.72 7.71 -12.65
N VAL A 403 10.79 6.93 -12.65
CA VAL A 403 11.17 6.04 -13.75
C VAL A 403 11.32 4.63 -13.21
N ARG A 404 10.93 3.66 -14.02
CA ARG A 404 10.93 2.23 -13.70
C ARG A 404 11.39 1.43 -14.89
N PHE A 405 12.33 0.52 -14.65
CA PHE A 405 12.84 -0.44 -15.62
C PHE A 405 12.51 -1.83 -15.10
N PHE A 406 11.61 -2.53 -15.79
CA PHE A 406 11.16 -3.86 -15.41
C PHE A 406 11.56 -4.89 -16.46
N ARG A 407 12.18 -5.97 -16.02
CA ARG A 407 12.57 -7.13 -16.83
C ARG A 407 11.96 -8.37 -16.19
N ASP A 408 11.21 -9.13 -16.98
CA ASP A 408 10.60 -10.39 -16.56
C ASP A 408 11.60 -11.55 -16.55
N GLY A 409 11.12 -12.72 -16.11
CA GLY A 409 11.92 -13.95 -16.09
C GLY A 409 12.19 -14.56 -17.48
N SER A 410 11.47 -14.12 -18.52
CA SER A 410 11.57 -14.71 -19.86
C SER A 410 12.95 -14.51 -20.49
N PRO A 411 13.53 -15.55 -21.14
CA PRO A 411 14.77 -15.41 -21.89
C PRO A 411 14.58 -14.67 -23.23
N GLY A 412 13.35 -14.54 -23.72
CA GLY A 412 13.07 -13.87 -25.00
C GLY A 412 13.48 -12.40 -25.00
N GLU A 413 13.88 -11.86 -26.14
CA GLU A 413 14.20 -10.42 -26.28
C GLU A 413 12.95 -9.55 -26.14
N THR A 414 11.82 -10.07 -26.61
CA THR A 414 10.50 -9.44 -26.54
C THR A 414 9.60 -10.06 -25.48
N SER A 415 8.92 -9.22 -24.71
CA SER A 415 7.90 -9.63 -23.73
C SER A 415 6.96 -8.47 -23.40
N THR A 416 5.69 -8.78 -23.16
CA THR A 416 4.70 -7.82 -22.63
C THR A 416 5.00 -7.42 -21.19
N GLN A 417 5.78 -8.21 -20.46
CA GLN A 417 6.27 -7.96 -19.11
C GLN A 417 7.72 -7.47 -19.10
N ARG A 418 8.19 -6.91 -20.21
CA ARG A 418 9.48 -6.22 -20.30
C ARG A 418 9.26 -4.81 -20.78
N TYR A 419 9.47 -3.84 -19.90
CA TYR A 419 9.14 -2.45 -20.20
C TYR A 419 9.95 -1.45 -19.40
N ASP A 420 10.03 -0.26 -19.96
CA ASP A 420 10.48 0.95 -19.28
C ASP A 420 9.28 1.88 -19.17
N GLU A 421 9.06 2.49 -18.01
CA GLU A 421 7.95 3.41 -17.82
C GLU A 421 8.31 4.55 -16.87
N GLY A 422 7.52 5.61 -16.91
CA GLY A 422 7.64 6.70 -15.95
C GLY A 422 6.54 7.73 -16.11
N THR A 423 6.43 8.59 -15.11
CA THR A 423 5.53 9.73 -15.14
C THR A 423 6.15 10.91 -14.40
N ILE A 424 5.71 12.10 -14.77
CA ILE A 424 5.88 13.33 -13.99
C ILE A 424 4.51 13.98 -13.78
N VAL A 425 4.33 14.63 -12.64
CA VAL A 425 3.11 15.35 -12.28
C VAL A 425 3.46 16.56 -11.42
N ALA A 426 2.76 17.67 -11.66
CA ALA A 426 2.82 18.86 -10.81
C ALA A 426 1.41 19.40 -10.58
N ARG A 427 1.13 19.79 -9.33
CA ARG A 427 -0.13 20.37 -8.87
C ARG A 427 0.12 21.71 -8.15
N PRO A 428 0.31 22.82 -8.86
CA PRO A 428 0.20 24.15 -8.26
C PRO A 428 -1.21 24.41 -7.73
N SER A 429 -1.28 25.14 -6.61
CA SER A 429 -2.52 25.50 -5.92
C SER A 429 -2.44 26.94 -5.42
N VAL A 430 -3.51 27.71 -5.63
CA VAL A 430 -3.68 29.04 -5.03
C VAL A 430 -4.74 28.95 -3.94
N PHE A 431 -4.41 29.45 -2.74
CA PHE A 431 -5.31 29.50 -1.60
C PHE A 431 -6.06 30.82 -1.58
N ILE A 432 -7.39 30.74 -1.57
CA ILE A 432 -8.31 31.88 -1.60
C ILE A 432 -8.96 31.99 -0.22
N GLY A 433 -8.43 32.89 0.61
CA GLY A 433 -8.79 32.96 2.02
C GLY A 433 -8.38 31.70 2.78
N GLU A 434 -9.13 31.35 3.82
CA GLU A 434 -8.82 30.17 4.64
C GLU A 434 -9.41 28.88 4.08
N HIS A 435 -10.55 28.94 3.37
CA HIS A 435 -11.36 27.75 3.11
C HIS A 435 -11.50 27.39 1.64
N PHE A 436 -11.09 28.25 0.72
CA PHE A 436 -11.23 27.99 -0.71
C PHE A 436 -9.87 27.92 -1.38
N GLY A 437 -9.80 27.23 -2.52
CA GLY A 437 -8.61 27.23 -3.34
C GLY A 437 -8.89 26.66 -4.72
N VAL A 438 -7.92 26.85 -5.60
CA VAL A 438 -7.94 26.28 -6.95
C VAL A 438 -6.60 25.60 -7.17
N SER A 439 -6.63 24.30 -7.46
CA SER A 439 -5.47 23.57 -7.96
C SER A 439 -5.56 23.37 -9.46
N VAL A 440 -4.43 23.43 -10.14
CA VAL A 440 -4.26 22.95 -11.52
C VAL A 440 -3.30 21.78 -11.45
N GLU A 441 -3.58 20.69 -12.17
CA GLU A 441 -2.67 19.55 -12.28
C GLU A 441 -2.28 19.33 -13.75
N GLY A 442 -0.99 19.13 -14.00
CA GLY A 442 -0.46 18.69 -15.27
C GLY A 442 0.39 17.44 -15.08
N SER A 443 0.28 16.48 -15.98
CA SER A 443 1.09 15.26 -15.94
C SER A 443 1.41 14.71 -17.33
N TYR A 444 2.53 14.00 -17.40
CA TYR A 444 2.95 13.27 -18.60
C TYR A 444 3.44 11.89 -18.20
N GLN A 445 2.91 10.88 -18.87
CA GLN A 445 3.22 9.47 -18.70
C GLN A 445 3.82 8.92 -19.98
N GLN A 446 4.78 8.01 -19.83
CA GLN A 446 5.34 7.26 -20.95
C GLN A 446 5.65 5.82 -20.55
N ARG A 447 5.34 4.90 -21.46
CA ARG A 447 5.70 3.48 -21.34
C ARG A 447 6.24 2.97 -22.66
N ARG A 448 7.33 2.20 -22.61
CA ARG A 448 7.96 1.53 -23.74
C ARG A 448 7.99 0.05 -23.43
N ILE A 449 7.26 -0.74 -24.19
CA ILE A 449 7.13 -2.19 -24.01
C ILE A 449 7.98 -2.88 -25.07
N ALA A 450 8.74 -3.90 -24.68
CA ALA A 450 9.58 -4.68 -25.58
C ALA A 450 8.75 -5.66 -26.43
N ILE A 451 7.80 -5.14 -27.20
CA ILE A 451 7.07 -5.85 -28.25
C ILE A 451 7.06 -4.96 -29.49
N GLN A 452 6.94 -5.56 -30.67
CA GLN A 452 6.90 -4.82 -31.93
C GLN A 452 5.73 -3.81 -31.94
N ASN A 453 6.01 -2.57 -32.33
CA ASN A 453 4.97 -1.60 -32.62
C ASN A 453 4.20 -2.04 -33.88
N PRO A 454 2.87 -2.25 -33.84
CA PRO A 454 2.12 -2.67 -35.01
C PRO A 454 2.06 -1.60 -36.12
N ASN A 455 2.34 -0.33 -35.80
CA ASN A 455 2.21 0.81 -36.70
C ASN A 455 3.55 1.49 -37.06
N GLY A 456 4.69 0.86 -36.76
CA GLY A 456 5.99 1.45 -37.05
C GLY A 456 7.15 0.53 -36.66
N ASP A 457 8.38 1.02 -36.82
CA ASP A 457 9.59 0.28 -36.47
C ASP A 457 9.91 0.39 -34.98
N GLY A 458 10.45 -0.69 -34.40
CA GLY A 458 10.89 -0.72 -33.01
C GLY A 458 9.80 -1.05 -31.97
N PRO A 459 10.10 -0.83 -30.68
CA PRO A 459 9.22 -1.23 -29.58
C PRO A 459 7.97 -0.36 -29.48
N LEU A 460 6.87 -0.94 -29.01
CA LEU A 460 5.63 -0.23 -28.72
C LEU A 460 5.87 0.84 -27.64
N THR A 461 5.57 2.08 -27.98
CA THR A 461 5.61 3.22 -27.06
C THR A 461 4.21 3.77 -26.87
N ALA A 462 3.87 4.16 -25.65
CA ALA A 462 2.58 4.69 -25.26
C ALA A 462 2.80 5.93 -24.38
N SER A 463 2.15 7.04 -24.72
CA SER A 463 2.20 8.27 -23.93
C SER A 463 0.82 8.88 -23.67
N VAL A 464 0.68 9.46 -22.47
CA VAL A 464 -0.52 10.18 -22.04
C VAL A 464 -0.14 11.50 -21.41
N PHE A 465 -0.69 12.59 -21.91
CA PHE A 465 -0.68 13.89 -21.23
C PHE A 465 -2.03 14.13 -20.56
N LYS A 466 -2.03 14.62 -19.33
CA LYS A 466 -3.27 15.02 -18.63
C LYS A 466 -3.15 16.41 -18.07
N ALA A 467 -4.25 17.16 -18.14
CA ALA A 467 -4.39 18.45 -17.49
C ALA A 467 -5.77 18.56 -16.84
N GLY A 468 -5.83 19.13 -15.65
CA GLY A 468 -7.10 19.36 -14.97
C GLY A 468 -7.09 20.54 -14.01
N VAL A 469 -8.29 21.00 -13.67
CA VAL A 469 -8.52 22.06 -12.69
C VAL A 469 -9.44 21.55 -11.59
N ILE A 470 -9.13 21.92 -10.35
CA ILE A 470 -9.76 21.43 -9.14
C ILE A 470 -10.03 22.63 -8.22
N PRO A 471 -11.15 23.35 -8.39
CA PRO A 471 -11.61 24.27 -7.37
C PRO A 471 -12.17 23.47 -6.19
N TYR A 472 -11.81 23.88 -4.97
CA TYR A 472 -12.19 23.16 -3.76
C TYR A 472 -12.56 24.08 -2.60
N PHE A 473 -13.32 23.50 -1.69
CA PHE A 473 -13.61 24.01 -0.35
C PHE A 473 -13.01 23.05 0.69
N SER A 474 -12.32 23.58 1.69
CA SER A 474 -11.79 22.84 2.84
C SER A 474 -12.15 23.53 4.16
N PRO A 475 -12.98 22.91 5.02
CA PRO A 475 -13.29 23.48 6.33
C PRO A 475 -12.09 23.47 7.28
N SER A 476 -11.10 22.60 7.04
CA SER A 476 -9.89 22.47 7.88
C SER A 476 -8.82 23.53 7.60
N GLY A 477 -9.11 24.50 6.75
CA GLY A 477 -8.19 25.57 6.39
C GLY A 477 -7.38 25.29 5.12
N ARG A 478 -6.47 26.22 4.82
CA ARG A 478 -5.61 26.17 3.63
C ARG A 478 -4.41 25.24 3.80
N GLY A 479 -3.99 24.64 2.68
CA GLY A 479 -2.78 23.83 2.56
C GLY A 479 -2.97 22.62 1.63
N SER A 480 -1.88 22.16 1.03
CA SER A 480 -1.84 21.05 0.05
C SER A 480 -2.39 19.74 0.64
N PHE A 481 -2.08 19.47 1.91
CA PHE A 481 -2.47 18.26 2.64
C PHE A 481 -3.67 18.47 3.59
N LYS A 482 -4.37 19.60 3.54
CA LYS A 482 -5.52 19.82 4.40
C LYS A 482 -6.75 19.10 3.89
N ARG A 483 -7.42 18.37 4.79
CA ARG A 483 -8.66 17.64 4.53
C ARG A 483 -9.64 17.74 5.70
N PRO A 484 -10.96 17.56 5.46
CA PRO A 484 -11.60 17.17 4.20
C PRO A 484 -11.57 18.27 3.12
N GLN A 485 -11.75 17.85 1.88
CA GLN A 485 -11.97 18.73 0.73
C GLN A 485 -13.22 18.29 -0.02
N ILE A 486 -14.09 19.24 -0.33
CA ILE A 486 -15.15 19.09 -1.33
C ILE A 486 -14.65 19.80 -2.58
N ARG A 487 -14.63 19.10 -3.71
CA ARG A 487 -14.00 19.60 -4.94
C ARG A 487 -14.87 19.38 -6.16
N LEU A 488 -14.85 20.35 -7.06
CA LEU A 488 -15.19 20.10 -8.46
C LEU A 488 -13.91 19.71 -9.18
N LEU A 489 -14.05 19.02 -10.30
CA LEU A 489 -12.94 18.66 -11.14
C LEU A 489 -13.36 18.74 -12.60
N TYR A 490 -12.47 19.24 -13.44
CA TYR A 490 -12.51 19.06 -14.89
C TYR A 490 -11.15 18.58 -15.33
N VAL A 491 -11.11 17.52 -16.13
CA VAL A 491 -9.86 16.90 -16.57
C VAL A 491 -9.94 16.48 -18.01
N ALA A 492 -8.85 16.67 -18.73
CA ALA A 492 -8.65 16.20 -20.10
C ALA A 492 -7.39 15.33 -20.19
N SER A 493 -7.52 14.19 -20.86
CA SER A 493 -6.45 13.23 -21.13
C SER A 493 -6.26 13.08 -22.64
N PHE A 494 -5.02 13.22 -23.08
CA PHE A 494 -4.60 13.16 -24.48
C PHE A 494 -3.70 11.93 -24.67
N ARG A 495 -4.05 11.06 -25.61
CA ARG A 495 -3.41 9.76 -25.86
C ARG A 495 -2.88 9.68 -27.28
N ASP A 496 -1.65 9.18 -27.41
CA ASP A 496 -1.08 8.83 -28.71
C ASP A 496 -1.64 7.52 -29.29
N SER A 497 -1.29 7.20 -30.54
CA SER A 497 -1.74 5.97 -31.20
C SER A 497 -1.26 4.71 -30.48
N GLY A 498 -0.07 4.74 -29.90
CA GLY A 498 0.48 3.59 -29.18
C GLY A 498 -0.26 3.28 -27.89
N THR A 499 -0.62 4.31 -27.11
CA THR A 499 -1.53 4.17 -25.96
C THR A 499 -2.87 3.60 -26.38
N ARG A 500 -3.47 4.14 -27.45
CA ARG A 500 -4.76 3.64 -27.95
C ARG A 500 -4.68 2.17 -28.34
N GLY A 501 -3.54 1.72 -28.87
CA GLY A 501 -3.27 0.32 -29.19
C GLY A 501 -3.11 -0.61 -27.97
N LEU A 502 -3.01 -0.07 -26.75
CA LEU A 502 -3.01 -0.88 -25.52
C LEU A 502 -4.42 -1.24 -25.02
N TYR A 503 -5.46 -0.60 -25.57
CA TYR A 503 -6.85 -0.87 -25.22
C TYR A 503 -7.49 -1.82 -26.25
N PRO A 504 -8.49 -2.64 -25.83
CA PRO A 504 -9.33 -3.36 -26.77
C PRO A 504 -9.96 -2.43 -27.81
N ILE A 505 -10.14 -2.90 -29.05
CA ILE A 505 -10.61 -2.08 -30.17
C ILE A 505 -12.02 -1.51 -29.91
N GLU A 506 -12.82 -2.25 -29.14
CA GLU A 506 -14.17 -1.87 -28.72
C GLU A 506 -14.18 -0.80 -27.61
N ASP A 507 -13.06 -0.58 -26.91
CA ASP A 507 -12.97 0.44 -25.87
C ASP A 507 -12.89 1.84 -26.49
N VAL A 508 -13.65 2.78 -25.93
CA VAL A 508 -13.64 4.20 -26.32
C VAL A 508 -12.23 4.80 -26.23
N PHE A 509 -11.37 4.27 -25.36
CA PHE A 509 -9.98 4.70 -25.25
C PHE A 509 -9.12 4.28 -26.43
N ALA A 510 -9.42 3.19 -27.13
CA ALA A 510 -8.76 2.85 -28.40
C ALA A 510 -9.23 3.76 -29.55
N GLN A 511 -10.49 4.18 -29.51
CA GLN A 511 -11.15 4.93 -30.58
C GLN A 511 -10.86 6.43 -30.53
N ARG A 512 -10.65 6.99 -29.33
CA ARG A 512 -10.54 8.44 -29.10
C ARG A 512 -9.14 8.84 -28.63
N SER A 513 -8.55 9.85 -29.26
CA SER A 513 -7.29 10.46 -28.82
C SER A 513 -7.45 11.40 -27.63
N VAL A 514 -8.66 11.92 -27.39
CA VAL A 514 -8.94 12.83 -26.28
C VAL A 514 -10.15 12.33 -25.50
N GLU A 515 -9.98 12.26 -24.18
CA GLU A 515 -11.10 12.08 -23.25
C GLU A 515 -11.12 13.25 -22.26
N HIS A 516 -12.32 13.70 -21.91
CA HIS A 516 -12.50 14.70 -20.86
C HIS A 516 -13.70 14.35 -20.01
N PHE A 517 -13.71 14.82 -18.77
CA PHE A 517 -14.86 14.69 -17.89
C PHE A 517 -14.88 15.82 -16.86
N ALA A 518 -16.06 16.07 -16.32
CA ALA A 518 -16.24 16.88 -15.14
C ALA A 518 -16.93 16.09 -14.03
N GLY A 519 -16.67 16.47 -12.79
CA GLY A 519 -17.27 15.81 -11.65
C GLY A 519 -17.24 16.64 -10.38
N VAL A 520 -17.87 16.08 -9.37
CA VAL A 520 -17.84 16.54 -7.98
C VAL A 520 -17.39 15.39 -7.11
N GLY A 521 -16.61 15.68 -6.09
CA GLY A 521 -16.20 14.66 -5.13
C GLY A 521 -15.79 15.23 -3.79
N ALA A 522 -15.61 14.33 -2.84
CA ALA A 522 -15.02 14.60 -1.55
C ALA A 522 -13.78 13.73 -1.37
N GLU A 523 -12.80 14.24 -0.64
CA GLU A 523 -11.66 13.48 -0.13
C GLU A 523 -11.43 13.85 1.34
N TRP A 524 -11.14 12.87 2.18
CA TRP A 524 -10.91 13.09 3.60
C TRP A 524 -9.85 12.15 4.17
N TRP A 525 -9.23 12.58 5.25
CA TRP A 525 -8.55 11.71 6.19
C TRP A 525 -8.53 12.34 7.58
N PHE A 526 -8.55 11.50 8.59
CA PHE A 526 -8.31 11.87 9.98
C PHE A 526 -7.95 10.62 10.78
N ASN A 527 -7.07 10.80 11.77
CA ASN A 527 -6.81 9.84 12.84
C ASN A 527 -6.59 8.37 12.41
N SER A 528 -5.83 8.13 11.34
CA SER A 528 -5.55 6.79 10.81
C SER A 528 -4.12 6.36 11.11
N SER A 529 -3.95 5.19 11.72
CA SER A 529 -2.67 4.59 12.11
C SER A 529 -1.90 3.94 10.97
N SER A 530 -2.57 3.71 9.84
CA SER A 530 -1.89 3.37 8.58
C SER A 530 -1.02 4.52 8.06
N TYR A 531 -1.21 5.74 8.61
CA TYR A 531 -0.53 6.99 8.22
C TYR A 531 -0.10 7.75 9.49
N PRO A 532 0.94 7.27 10.22
CA PRO A 532 1.36 7.80 11.52
C PRO A 532 2.07 9.15 11.49
#